data_AF-A0A7R9ZCS9-F1
#
_entry.id   AF-A0A7R9ZCS9-F1
#
_cell.length_a   1.000
_cell.length_b   1.000
_cell.length_c   1.000
_cell.angle_alpha   90.00
_cell.angle_beta   90.00
_cell.angle_gamma   90.00
#
_symmetry.space_group_name_H-M   'P 1'
#
loop_
_entity.id
_entity.type
_entity.pdbx_description
1 polymer ?
#
loop_
_entity_poly.entity_id
_entity_poly.type
_entity_poly.pdbx_seq_one_letter_code
_entity_poly.pdbx_strand_id
1 'polypeptide(L)'
;TLSESEGRRLVRLLAERVPPGVDDAAKIKAEYLSGVAKGSEKPTLVSRERAVELLGTMQGGYNVGTLVDLLSDPNRGIASLAAEQLKSTILVFDAMNDVVDL
;
A
#
# COMPACT_ATOMS: atom_id res chain seq x y z
N THR A 1 -0.49 21.81 -16.27
CA THR A 1 -0.72 20.35 -16.34
C THR A 1 0.63 19.69 -16.20
N LEU A 2 0.80 18.73 -15.29
CA LEU A 2 2.04 17.94 -15.20
C LEU A 2 2.26 17.22 -16.53
N SER A 3 3.48 17.23 -17.06
CA SER A 3 3.80 16.40 -18.23
C SER A 3 3.75 14.93 -17.84
N GLU A 4 3.45 14.06 -18.80
CA GLU A 4 3.36 12.61 -18.57
C GLU A 4 4.70 12.01 -18.10
N SER A 5 5.82 12.58 -18.55
CA SER A 5 7.17 12.20 -18.14
C SER A 5 7.47 12.58 -16.69
N GLU A 6 7.04 13.76 -16.24
CA GLU A 6 7.15 14.18 -14.84
C GLU A 6 6.28 13.31 -13.93
N GLY A 7 5.05 13.00 -14.34
CA GLY A 7 4.16 12.11 -13.60
C GLY A 7 4.78 10.73 -13.36
N ARG A 8 5.32 10.11 -14.43
CA ARG A 8 6.05 8.83 -14.31
C ARG A 8 7.26 8.93 -13.38
N ARG A 9 8.03 10.02 -13.47
CA ARG A 9 9.19 10.25 -12.61
C ARG A 9 8.78 10.32 -11.15
N LEU A 10 7.71 11.05 -10.81
CA LEU A 10 7.22 11.18 -9.43
C LEU A 10 6.77 9.83 -8.85
N VAL A 11 6.00 9.06 -9.63
CA VAL A 11 5.56 7.71 -9.21
C VAL A 11 6.76 6.78 -9.00
N ARG A 12 7.78 6.87 -9.88
CA ARG A 12 9.01 6.10 -9.72
C ARG A 12 9.77 6.45 -8.43
N LEU A 13 9.88 7.74 -8.10
CA LEU A 13 10.51 8.19 -6.86
C LEU A 13 9.77 7.64 -5.62
N LEU A 14 8.43 7.72 -5.62
CA LEU A 14 7.61 7.16 -4.55
C LEU A 14 7.80 5.64 -4.40
N ALA A 15 7.88 4.92 -5.52
CA ALA A 15 8.02 3.47 -5.53
C ALA A 15 9.41 3.01 -5.06
N GLU A 16 10.48 3.61 -5.60
CA GLU A 16 11.85 3.05 -5.53
C GLU A 16 12.80 3.82 -4.60
N ARG A 17 12.43 5.02 -4.12
CA ARG A 17 13.37 5.92 -3.41
C ARG A 17 12.91 6.28 -2.00
N VAL A 18 11.91 5.58 -1.46
CA VAL A 18 11.51 5.66 -0.05
C VAL A 18 11.89 4.35 0.63
N PRO A 19 12.64 4.39 1.76
CA PRO A 19 12.95 3.19 2.53
C PRO A 19 11.69 2.40 2.91
N PRO A 20 11.73 1.06 2.91
CA PRO A 20 10.65 0.22 3.42
C PRO A 20 10.70 0.13 4.97
N GLY A 21 9.74 -0.59 5.57
CA GLY A 21 9.75 -0.88 7.00
C GLY A 21 9.17 0.24 7.87
N VAL A 22 9.83 0.49 9.01
CA VAL A 22 9.37 1.40 10.07
C VAL A 22 10.12 2.74 10.10
N ASP A 23 10.77 3.11 8.98
CA ASP A 23 11.40 4.41 8.80
C ASP A 23 10.38 5.56 8.78
N ASP A 24 10.79 6.77 9.16
CA ASP A 24 9.92 7.96 9.18
C ASP A 24 9.36 8.28 7.79
N ALA A 25 10.17 8.14 6.72
CA ALA A 25 9.69 8.35 5.36
C ALA A 25 8.75 7.22 4.90
N ALA A 26 8.98 5.99 5.39
CA ALA A 26 8.08 4.87 5.15
C ALA A 26 6.70 5.14 5.76
N LYS A 27 6.63 5.72 6.98
CA LYS A 27 5.38 6.09 7.63
C LYS A 27 4.53 7.02 6.76
N ILE A 28 5.11 8.12 6.29
CA ILE A 28 4.40 9.11 5.45
C ILE A 28 3.95 8.49 4.12
N LYS A 29 4.81 7.66 3.51
CA LYS A 29 4.44 6.91 2.29
C LYS A 29 3.27 5.96 2.54
N ALA A 30 3.29 5.20 3.63
CA ALA A 30 2.19 4.30 3.99
C ALA A 30 0.90 5.09 4.21
N GLU A 31 0.91 6.15 5.02
CA GLU A 31 -0.27 6.98 5.31
C GLU A 31 -0.93 7.51 4.02
N TYR A 32 -0.13 8.07 3.10
CA TYR A 32 -0.63 8.53 1.81
C TYR A 32 -1.22 7.39 0.97
N LEU A 33 -0.49 6.29 0.79
CA LEU A 33 -0.95 5.16 -0.02
C LEU A 33 -2.19 4.50 0.58
N SER A 34 -2.27 4.41 1.91
CA SER A 34 -3.43 3.93 2.64
C SER A 34 -4.64 4.81 2.43
N GLY A 35 -4.47 6.13 2.45
CA GLY A 35 -5.54 7.07 2.14
C GLY A 35 -6.09 6.86 0.73
N VAL A 36 -5.21 6.67 -0.25
CA VAL A 36 -5.61 6.39 -1.65
C VAL A 36 -6.30 5.03 -1.76
N ALA A 37 -5.75 4.00 -1.12
CA ALA A 37 -6.28 2.64 -1.16
C ALA A 37 -7.64 2.51 -0.45
N LYS A 38 -7.89 3.28 0.61
CA LYS A 38 -9.18 3.33 1.33
C LYS A 38 -10.17 4.33 0.73
N GLY A 39 -9.75 5.14 -0.24
CA GLY A 39 -10.58 6.15 -0.90
C GLY A 39 -10.82 7.42 -0.09
N SER A 40 -10.07 7.64 1.01
CA SER A 40 -10.11 8.89 1.76
C SER A 40 -9.25 10.00 1.12
N GLU A 41 -8.28 9.61 0.29
CA GLU A 41 -7.50 10.52 -0.56
C GLU A 41 -7.91 10.38 -2.03
N LYS A 42 -7.96 11.50 -2.75
CA LYS A 42 -8.30 11.49 -4.17
C LYS A 42 -7.09 11.04 -5.00
N PRO A 43 -7.23 10.00 -5.86
CA PRO A 43 -6.17 9.60 -6.78
C PRO A 43 -5.78 10.74 -7.72
N THR A 44 -4.49 11.05 -7.80
CA THR A 44 -3.94 12.03 -8.77
C THR A 44 -3.07 11.35 -9.83
N LEU A 45 -1.99 10.69 -9.39
CA LEU A 45 -1.05 9.95 -10.26
C LEU A 45 -0.98 8.45 -9.96
N VAL A 46 -1.58 8.03 -8.84
CA VAL A 46 -1.55 6.65 -8.35
C VAL A 46 -2.99 6.17 -8.23
N SER A 47 -3.36 5.13 -8.97
CA SER A 47 -4.69 4.53 -8.85
C SER A 47 -4.83 3.80 -7.51
N ARG A 48 -6.07 3.46 -7.17
CA ARG A 48 -6.38 2.69 -5.95
C ARG A 48 -5.64 1.35 -5.94
N GLU A 49 -5.68 0.63 -7.05
CA GLU A 49 -5.01 -0.66 -7.24
C GLU A 49 -3.49 -0.50 -7.13
N ARG A 50 -2.93 0.52 -7.79
CA ARG A 50 -1.49 0.80 -7.72
C ARG A 50 -1.05 1.15 -6.31
N ALA A 51 -1.89 1.80 -5.51
CA ALA A 51 -1.58 2.07 -4.11
C ALA A 51 -1.47 0.78 -3.29
N VAL A 52 -2.36 -0.20 -3.50
CA VAL A 52 -2.29 -1.52 -2.87
C VAL A 52 -1.01 -2.26 -3.25
N GLU A 53 -0.65 -2.28 -4.54
CA GLU A 53 0.61 -2.87 -5.00
C GLU A 53 1.83 -2.22 -4.33
N LEU A 54 1.86 -0.90 -4.25
CA LEU A 54 2.97 -0.17 -3.64
C LEU A 54 3.08 -0.42 -2.13
N LEU A 55 1.95 -0.54 -1.42
CA LEU A 55 1.92 -0.96 -0.02
C LEU A 55 2.54 -2.36 0.14
N GLY A 56 2.29 -3.29 -0.77
CA GLY A 56 2.91 -4.63 -0.76
C GLY A 56 4.44 -4.63 -0.86
N THR A 57 5.03 -3.61 -1.49
CA THR A 57 6.50 -3.49 -1.63
C THR A 57 7.22 -2.95 -0.40
N MET A 58 6.49 -2.54 0.64
CA MET A 58 7.07 -1.89 1.83
C MET A 58 7.65 -2.86 2.85
N GLN A 59 7.71 -4.17 2.55
CA GLN A 59 8.37 -5.24 3.33
C GLN A 59 7.81 -5.50 4.75
N GLY A 60 6.88 -4.69 5.24
CA GLY A 60 6.25 -4.82 6.56
C GLY A 60 6.28 -3.51 7.34
N GLY A 61 5.60 -3.46 8.49
CA GLY A 61 5.44 -2.25 9.30
C GLY A 61 4.14 -1.50 8.98
N TYR A 62 4.22 -0.20 8.68
CA TYR A 62 3.06 0.68 8.57
C TYR A 62 2.05 0.31 7.45
N ASN A 63 2.46 -0.50 6.48
CA ASN A 63 1.60 -0.96 5.38
C ASN A 63 0.66 -2.10 5.77
N VAL A 64 1.04 -2.93 6.77
CA VAL A 64 0.37 -4.22 7.05
C VAL A 64 -1.07 -4.02 7.46
N GLY A 65 -1.35 -3.16 8.44
CA GLY A 65 -2.72 -2.95 8.94
C GLY A 65 -3.68 -2.50 7.84
N THR A 66 -3.20 -1.68 6.89
CA THR A 66 -4.02 -1.30 5.73
C THR A 66 -4.30 -2.47 4.80
N LEU A 67 -3.29 -3.29 4.50
CA LEU A 67 -3.51 -4.47 3.64
C LEU A 67 -4.47 -5.47 4.29
N VAL A 68 -4.41 -5.64 5.61
CA VAL A 68 -5.36 -6.47 6.37
C VAL A 68 -6.78 -5.90 6.29
N ASP A 69 -6.96 -4.59 6.55
CA ASP A 69 -8.28 -3.94 6.44
C ASP A 69 -8.90 -4.13 5.04
N LEU A 70 -8.06 -4.06 4.00
CA LEU A 70 -8.49 -4.18 2.61
C LEU A 70 -8.91 -5.61 2.22
N LEU A 71 -8.61 -6.64 3.01
CA LEU A 71 -9.15 -8.00 2.80
C LEU A 71 -10.68 -8.02 2.88
N SER A 72 -11.26 -7.12 3.67
CA SER A 72 -12.71 -6.96 3.81
C SER A 72 -13.31 -5.91 2.87
N ASP A 73 -12.55 -5.42 1.87
CA ASP A 73 -13.03 -4.38 0.96
C ASP A 73 -14.22 -4.87 0.11
N PRO A 74 -15.29 -4.06 -0.07
CA PRO A 74 -16.42 -4.45 -0.91
C PRO A 74 -16.04 -4.69 -2.38
N ASN A 75 -14.95 -4.09 -2.86
CA ASN A 75 -14.40 -4.40 -4.17
C ASN A 75 -13.53 -5.66 -4.09
N ARG A 76 -14.06 -6.78 -4.59
CA ARG A 76 -13.36 -8.07 -4.65
C ARG A 76 -11.99 -8.02 -5.34
N GLY A 77 -11.81 -7.13 -6.32
CA GLY A 77 -10.52 -6.94 -6.98
C GLY A 77 -9.46 -6.35 -6.04
N ILE A 78 -9.85 -5.38 -5.21
CA ILE A 78 -8.99 -4.77 -4.20
C ILE A 78 -8.67 -5.77 -3.09
N ALA A 79 -9.69 -6.49 -2.59
CA ALA A 79 -9.50 -7.51 -1.57
C ALA A 79 -8.55 -8.63 -2.04
N SER A 80 -8.72 -9.12 -3.27
CA SER A 80 -7.82 -10.12 -3.87
C SER A 80 -6.40 -9.58 -4.01
N LEU A 81 -6.24 -8.35 -4.48
CA LEU A 81 -4.93 -7.72 -4.63
C LEU A 81 -4.22 -7.54 -3.28
N ALA A 82 -4.94 -7.13 -2.24
CA ALA A 82 -4.42 -7.01 -0.88
C ALA A 82 -3.96 -8.37 -0.33
N ALA A 83 -4.74 -9.43 -0.56
CA ALA A 83 -4.35 -10.80 -0.21
C ALA A 83 -3.06 -11.23 -0.94
N GLU A 84 -2.93 -10.96 -2.24
CA GLU A 84 -1.71 -11.26 -2.98
C GLU A 84 -0.49 -10.49 -2.43
N GLN A 85 -0.65 -9.23 -2.04
CA GLN A 85 0.44 -8.45 -1.45
C GLN A 85 0.81 -8.89 -0.03
N LEU A 86 -0.13 -9.42 0.75
CA LEU A 86 0.17 -9.94 2.09
C LEU A 86 1.00 -11.23 2.03
N LYS A 87 0.82 -12.08 1.00
CA LYS A 87 1.61 -13.32 0.84
C LYS A 87 3.11 -13.07 0.77
N SER A 88 3.53 -11.94 0.22
CA SER A 88 4.96 -11.58 0.10
C SER A 88 5.51 -10.85 1.32
N THR A 89 4.65 -10.52 2.29
CA THR A 89 5.05 -9.84 3.53
C THR A 89 5.38 -10.88 4.60
N ILE A 90 6.66 -11.12 4.85
CA ILE A 90 7.15 -12.13 5.80
C ILE A 90 7.18 -11.60 7.26
N LEU A 91 7.22 -10.28 7.45
CA LEU A 91 7.34 -9.61 8.76
C LEU A 91 5.96 -9.30 9.40
N VAL A 92 5.08 -10.29 9.49
CA VAL A 92 3.75 -10.16 10.09
C VAL A 92 3.78 -10.80 11.49
N PHE A 93 4.63 -10.32 12.41
CA PHE A 93 4.77 -10.99 13.71
C PHE A 93 3.51 -10.89 14.59
N ASP A 94 2.84 -9.73 14.66
CA ASP A 94 1.61 -9.56 15.48
C ASP A 94 0.31 -9.63 14.67
N ALA A 95 0.28 -9.10 13.44
CA ALA A 95 -0.93 -9.05 12.60
C ALA A 95 -1.29 -10.39 11.93
N MET A 96 -0.50 -11.46 12.13
CA MET A 96 -0.83 -12.78 11.59
C MET A 96 -2.06 -13.37 12.28
N ASN A 97 -2.24 -13.10 13.57
CA ASN A 97 -3.41 -13.58 14.32
C ASN A 97 -4.72 -12.97 13.75
N ASP A 98 -4.71 -11.68 13.44
CA ASP A 98 -5.87 -10.98 12.85
C ASP A 98 -6.24 -11.55 11.46
N VAL A 99 -5.27 -12.06 10.70
CA VAL A 99 -5.52 -12.72 9.40
C VAL A 99 -6.03 -14.15 9.57
N VAL A 100 -5.59 -14.88 10.59
CA VAL A 100 -6.03 -16.26 10.86
C VAL A 100 -7.49 -16.31 11.33
N ASP A 101 -7.96 -15.25 12.01
CA ASP A 101 -9.31 -15.18 12.57
C ASP A 101 -10.39 -14.67 11.59
N LEU A 102 -10.01 -14.24 10.38
CA LEU A 102 -10.88 -13.80 9.27
C LEU A 102 -11.34 -14.97 8.37
#